data_AF-A0AAJ0FQI1-F1
#
_entry.id   AF-A0AAJ0FQI1-F1
#
_cell.length_a   1.000
_cell.length_b   1.000
_cell.length_c   1.000
_cell.angle_alpha   90.00
_cell.angle_beta   90.00
_cell.angle_gamma   90.00
#
_symmetry.space_group_name_H-M   'P 1'
#
loop_
_entity.id
_entity.type
_entity.pdbx_description
1 polymer ?
#
loop_
_entity_poly.entity_id
_entity_poly.type
_entity_poly.pdbx_seq_one_letter_code
_entity_poly.pdbx_strand_id
1 'polypeptide(L)'
;MEDNNSSQYNENVFTNQINMLNNNFRSSHFSFTLKKPPSYVKNSSWLSLDQNELSMKQALHTGNESTLNLYYGLSLSGDAVGRARYPDGLKNPNGLQLDGCLLHLITLKDYLTTLTHEVGHWLGLMHTFQGDDCDGPGDFIADTPAEYRPERHRYTCDAPSDTCPDQDGYDPVENYMSYSSEYETLPLQTGVIANTV
;
A
#
# COMPACT_ATOMS: atom_id res chain seq x y z
N MET A 1 2.61 -28.84 -18.40
CA MET A 1 1.36 -28.48 -17.70
C MET A 1 1.25 -26.97 -17.80
N GLU A 2 0.26 -26.47 -18.53
CA GLU A 2 0.02 -25.03 -18.67
C GLU A 2 -0.40 -24.44 -17.32
N ASP A 3 0.17 -23.27 -16.98
CA ASP A 3 -0.03 -22.58 -15.72
C ASP A 3 -1.47 -22.03 -15.63
N ASN A 4 -2.35 -22.75 -14.92
CA ASN A 4 -3.70 -22.30 -14.55
C ASN A 4 -3.70 -21.00 -13.71
N ASN A 5 -2.55 -20.60 -13.17
CA ASN A 5 -2.39 -19.37 -12.37
C ASN A 5 -2.39 -18.07 -13.20
N SER A 6 -2.07 -18.12 -14.50
CA SER A 6 -2.13 -16.92 -15.36
C SER A 6 -3.57 -16.42 -15.56
N SER A 7 -4.57 -17.29 -15.38
CA SER A 7 -5.98 -16.92 -15.49
C SER A 7 -6.46 -16.06 -14.31
N GLN A 8 -5.89 -16.27 -13.12
CA GLN A 8 -6.33 -15.62 -11.87
C GLN A 8 -5.76 -14.21 -11.68
N TYR A 9 -4.54 -13.97 -12.15
CA TYR A 9 -3.87 -12.67 -12.06
C TYR A 9 -3.63 -12.11 -13.45
N ASN A 10 -4.66 -12.05 -14.29
CA ASN A 10 -4.52 -11.51 -15.65
C ASN A 10 -4.48 -9.97 -15.65
N GLU A 11 -4.20 -9.37 -16.81
CA GLU A 11 -4.09 -7.91 -17.00
C GLU A 11 -5.30 -7.11 -16.51
N ASN A 12 -6.52 -7.69 -16.55
CA ASN A 12 -7.73 -7.01 -16.08
C ASN A 12 -7.69 -6.78 -14.56
N VAL A 13 -7.08 -7.67 -13.78
CA VAL A 13 -6.98 -7.52 -12.32
C VAL A 13 -6.14 -6.28 -11.98
N PHE A 14 -4.99 -6.13 -12.64
CA PHE A 14 -4.13 -4.97 -12.45
C PHE A 14 -4.76 -3.69 -13.00
N THR A 15 -5.42 -3.77 -14.16
CA THR A 15 -6.16 -2.63 -14.72
C THR A 15 -7.25 -2.15 -13.75
N ASN A 16 -7.98 -3.07 -13.12
CA ASN A 16 -8.98 -2.74 -12.12
C ASN A 16 -8.37 -2.09 -10.88
N GLN A 17 -7.22 -2.58 -10.39
CA GLN A 17 -6.52 -1.92 -9.28
C GLN A 17 -6.07 -0.50 -9.63
N ILE A 18 -5.53 -0.27 -10.83
CA ILE A 18 -5.14 1.09 -11.26
C ILE A 18 -6.36 2.00 -11.41
N ASN A 19 -7.49 1.47 -11.89
CA ASN A 19 -8.75 2.23 -11.93
C ASN A 19 -9.25 2.60 -10.54
N MET A 20 -9.19 1.68 -9.58
CA MET A 20 -9.53 1.96 -8.18
C MET A 20 -8.59 2.99 -7.56
N LEU A 21 -7.28 2.85 -7.80
CA LEU A 21 -6.28 3.82 -7.35
C LEU A 21 -6.61 5.22 -7.89
N ASN A 22 -6.86 5.35 -9.20
CA ASN A 22 -7.26 6.62 -9.80
C ASN A 22 -8.58 7.17 -9.25
N ASN A 23 -9.56 6.31 -8.93
CA ASN A 23 -10.81 6.74 -8.31
C ASN A 23 -10.58 7.29 -6.90
N ASN A 24 -9.72 6.63 -6.11
CA ASN A 24 -9.41 7.04 -4.74
C ASN A 24 -8.59 8.35 -4.73
N PHE A 25 -7.67 8.50 -5.69
CA PHE A 25 -6.89 9.72 -5.87
C PHE A 25 -7.59 10.79 -6.74
N ARG A 26 -8.86 10.62 -7.14
CA ARG A 26 -9.54 11.54 -8.09
C ARG A 26 -9.62 12.99 -7.62
N SER A 27 -9.71 13.20 -6.31
CA SER A 27 -9.76 14.53 -5.68
C SER A 27 -8.36 15.10 -5.45
N SER A 28 -7.33 14.27 -5.59
CA SER A 28 -5.95 14.69 -5.65
C SER A 28 -5.57 15.02 -7.10
N HIS A 29 -4.49 15.78 -7.28
CA HIS A 29 -3.95 16.04 -8.62
C HIS A 29 -3.06 14.90 -9.17
N PHE A 30 -3.15 13.69 -8.59
CA PHE A 30 -2.42 12.52 -9.04
C PHE A 30 -3.28 11.62 -9.93
N SER A 31 -2.62 11.06 -10.95
CA SER A 31 -3.20 10.05 -11.82
C SER A 31 -2.14 9.05 -12.23
N PHE A 32 -2.51 7.78 -12.28
CA PHE A 32 -1.65 6.65 -12.56
C PHE A 32 -2.06 6.02 -13.88
N THR A 33 -1.08 5.64 -14.68
CA THR A 33 -1.31 4.95 -15.94
C THR A 33 -0.34 3.80 -16.06
N LEU A 34 -0.89 2.61 -16.29
CA LEU A 34 -0.11 1.42 -16.51
C LEU A 34 0.75 1.59 -17.78
N LYS A 35 2.08 1.54 -17.63
CA LYS A 35 3.03 1.68 -18.74
C LYS A 35 3.34 0.34 -19.40
N LYS A 36 3.28 -0.75 -18.64
CA LYS A 36 3.55 -2.11 -19.13
C LYS A 36 2.58 -3.11 -18.52
N PRO A 37 2.20 -4.18 -19.24
CA PRO A 37 1.47 -5.28 -18.62
C PRO A 37 2.30 -5.91 -17.49
N PRO A 38 1.64 -6.57 -16.52
CA PRO A 38 2.33 -7.24 -15.43
C PRO A 38 3.33 -8.28 -15.95
N SER A 39 4.52 -8.30 -15.35
CA SER A 39 5.54 -9.31 -15.60
C SER A 39 5.55 -10.34 -14.47
N TYR A 40 5.65 -11.63 -14.82
CA TYR A 40 5.65 -12.73 -13.87
C TYR A 40 7.04 -13.34 -13.78
N VAL A 41 7.60 -13.37 -12.57
CA VAL A 41 8.95 -13.87 -12.34
C VAL A 41 8.89 -15.02 -11.35
N LYS A 42 9.41 -16.18 -11.76
CA LYS A 42 9.55 -17.35 -10.88
C LYS A 42 10.92 -17.31 -10.22
N ASN A 43 10.96 -16.86 -8.97
CA ASN A 43 12.18 -16.86 -8.16
C ASN A 43 11.83 -17.21 -6.70
N SER A 44 12.27 -18.37 -6.22
CA SER A 44 11.97 -18.84 -4.86
C SER A 44 12.61 -17.98 -3.77
N SER A 45 13.68 -17.25 -4.07
CA SER A 45 14.33 -16.32 -3.14
C SER A 45 13.55 -15.02 -2.96
N TRP A 46 12.56 -14.72 -3.81
CA TRP A 46 11.78 -13.48 -3.78
C TRP A 46 10.33 -13.70 -3.34
N LEU A 47 9.98 -14.89 -2.82
CA LEU A 47 8.63 -15.16 -2.32
C LEU A 47 8.27 -14.28 -1.12
N SER A 48 9.23 -14.05 -0.22
CA SER A 48 9.18 -12.98 0.78
C SER A 48 9.84 -11.74 0.19
N LEU A 49 9.05 -10.73 -0.12
CA LEU A 49 9.48 -9.58 -0.92
C LEU A 49 10.61 -8.77 -0.25
N ASP A 50 10.64 -8.75 1.07
CA ASP A 50 11.50 -7.92 1.87
C ASP A 50 12.80 -8.60 2.34
N GLN A 51 12.89 -9.93 2.29
CA GLN A 51 14.12 -10.66 2.64
C GLN A 51 15.25 -10.41 1.63
N ASN A 52 14.91 -10.27 0.35
CA ASN A 52 15.85 -10.10 -0.76
C ASN A 52 15.49 -8.89 -1.63
N GLU A 53 14.86 -7.87 -1.04
CA GLU A 53 14.26 -6.72 -1.72
C GLU A 53 15.24 -6.04 -2.69
N LEU A 54 16.45 -5.73 -2.23
CA LEU A 54 17.44 -5.05 -3.07
C LEU A 54 17.76 -5.85 -4.34
N SER A 55 17.99 -7.16 -4.21
CA SER A 55 18.32 -8.01 -5.36
C SER A 55 17.15 -8.13 -6.34
N MET A 56 15.92 -8.20 -5.81
CA MET A 56 14.70 -8.27 -6.60
C MET A 56 14.46 -6.95 -7.34
N LYS A 57 14.44 -5.83 -6.62
CA LYS A 57 14.19 -4.52 -7.22
C LYS A 57 15.33 -4.11 -8.15
N GLN A 58 16.60 -4.46 -7.89
CA GLN A 58 17.70 -4.25 -8.85
C GLN A 58 17.46 -4.97 -10.19
N ALA A 59 16.88 -6.17 -10.17
CA ALA A 59 16.61 -6.93 -11.39
C ALA A 59 15.35 -6.45 -12.13
N LEU A 60 14.39 -5.85 -11.41
CA LEU A 60 13.03 -5.63 -11.91
C LEU A 60 12.59 -4.17 -11.99
N HIS A 61 13.25 -3.26 -11.27
CA HIS A 61 12.93 -1.83 -11.26
C HIS A 61 13.11 -1.24 -12.65
N THR A 62 12.15 -0.40 -13.06
CA THR A 62 12.24 0.34 -14.31
C THR A 62 11.82 1.79 -14.12
N GLY A 63 12.33 2.66 -15.00
CA GLY A 63 12.01 4.09 -14.97
C GLY A 63 12.87 4.88 -13.98
N ASN A 64 12.32 5.99 -13.51
CA ASN A 64 12.95 6.95 -12.63
C ASN A 64 12.02 7.30 -11.46
N GLU A 65 12.31 8.37 -10.72
CA GLU A 65 11.57 8.83 -9.53
C GLU A 65 10.09 9.18 -9.81
N SER A 66 9.70 9.33 -11.09
CA SER A 66 8.29 9.53 -11.49
C SER A 66 7.57 8.23 -11.87
N THR A 67 8.24 7.08 -11.72
CA THR A 67 7.73 5.76 -12.10
C THR A 67 7.48 4.90 -10.86
N LEU A 68 6.21 4.73 -10.51
CA LEU A 68 5.80 3.83 -9.44
C LEU A 68 5.96 2.37 -9.87
N ASN A 69 6.87 1.65 -9.22
CA ASN A 69 7.01 0.20 -9.40
C ASN A 69 6.23 -0.53 -8.30
N LEU A 70 5.37 -1.47 -8.68
CA LEU A 70 4.55 -2.26 -7.76
C LEU A 70 4.94 -3.74 -7.82
N TYR A 71 5.41 -4.28 -6.69
CA TYR A 71 5.86 -5.66 -6.56
C TYR A 71 4.89 -6.46 -5.72
N TYR A 72 4.31 -7.53 -6.27
CA TYR A 72 3.36 -8.39 -5.58
C TYR A 72 4.00 -9.72 -5.21
N GLY A 73 3.80 -10.21 -3.99
CA GLY A 73 4.41 -11.45 -3.50
C GLY A 73 3.55 -12.25 -2.53
N LEU A 74 4.11 -13.33 -2.00
CA LEU A 74 3.38 -14.25 -1.11
C LEU A 74 3.54 -13.93 0.36
N SER A 75 4.56 -13.16 0.74
CA SER A 75 4.73 -12.71 2.11
C SER A 75 5.55 -11.43 2.16
N LEU A 76 5.29 -10.68 3.22
CA LEU A 76 6.20 -9.68 3.78
C LEU A 76 6.49 -10.11 5.22
N SER A 77 7.57 -9.61 5.82
CA SER A 77 7.87 -9.87 7.23
C SER A 77 6.85 -9.22 8.16
N GLY A 78 6.59 -9.89 9.28
CA GLY A 78 5.53 -9.52 10.21
C GLY A 78 4.13 -9.79 9.63
N ASP A 79 3.15 -9.03 10.11
CA ASP A 79 1.75 -9.14 9.69
C ASP A 79 1.40 -8.16 8.55
N ALA A 80 2.40 -7.58 7.88
CA ALA A 80 2.22 -6.56 6.86
C ALA A 80 1.66 -7.16 5.55
N VAL A 81 0.65 -6.51 4.98
CA VAL A 81 0.11 -6.82 3.65
C VAL A 81 0.60 -5.86 2.56
N GLY A 82 1.25 -4.76 2.94
CA GLY A 82 1.86 -3.78 2.07
C GLY A 82 3.09 -3.12 2.72
N ARG A 83 3.93 -2.49 1.89
CA ARG A 83 5.00 -1.58 2.32
C ARG A 83 5.44 -0.68 1.18
N ALA A 84 5.58 0.62 1.44
CA ALA A 84 6.15 1.56 0.50
C ALA A 84 7.44 2.22 1.01
N ARG A 85 8.22 2.74 0.06
CA ARG A 85 9.35 3.61 0.36
C ARG A 85 8.90 5.08 0.27
N TYR A 86 9.11 5.85 1.35
CA TYR A 86 8.89 7.28 1.35
C TYR A 86 9.80 8.02 0.34
N PRO A 87 9.40 9.21 -0.19
CA PRO A 87 10.21 10.01 -1.10
C PRO A 87 11.63 10.31 -0.60
N ASP A 88 11.78 10.56 0.70
CA ASP A 88 13.09 10.79 1.32
C ASP A 88 14.03 9.57 1.22
N GLY A 89 13.45 8.39 0.98
CA GLY A 89 14.15 7.17 0.66
C GLY A 89 15.11 7.30 -0.53
N LEU A 90 14.78 8.14 -1.53
CA LEU A 90 15.57 8.37 -2.74
C LEU A 90 16.97 8.93 -2.45
N LYS A 91 17.15 9.63 -1.33
CA LYS A 91 18.44 10.22 -0.92
C LYS A 91 19.44 9.18 -0.41
N ASN A 92 19.00 7.96 -0.13
CA ASN A 92 19.85 6.90 0.41
C ASN A 92 20.62 6.16 -0.70
N PRO A 93 21.70 5.43 -0.36
CA PRO A 93 22.33 4.49 -1.29
C PRO A 93 21.30 3.50 -1.86
N ASN A 94 21.30 3.33 -3.18
CA ASN A 94 20.30 2.55 -3.92
C ASN A 94 18.84 3.06 -3.76
N GLY A 95 18.65 4.32 -3.38
CA GLY A 95 17.32 4.89 -3.09
C GLY A 95 16.34 4.73 -4.24
N LEU A 96 16.75 5.10 -5.46
CA LEU A 96 15.94 4.88 -6.66
C LEU A 96 15.69 3.39 -6.92
N GLN A 97 16.70 2.53 -6.78
CA GLN A 97 16.53 1.10 -7.00
C GLN A 97 15.61 0.43 -5.97
N LEU A 98 15.50 0.96 -4.77
CA LEU A 98 14.62 0.46 -3.71
C LEU A 98 13.25 1.16 -3.69
N ASP A 99 13.00 2.09 -4.61
CA ASP A 99 11.75 2.83 -4.68
C ASP A 99 10.54 1.92 -5.02
N GLY A 100 9.32 2.42 -4.74
CA GLY A 100 8.06 1.74 -5.04
C GLY A 100 7.47 0.92 -3.89
N CYS A 101 6.41 0.18 -4.19
CA CYS A 101 5.60 -0.53 -3.19
C CYS A 101 5.75 -2.05 -3.30
N LEU A 102 5.80 -2.71 -2.14
CA LEU A 102 5.67 -4.14 -1.95
C LEU A 102 4.24 -4.44 -1.51
N LEU A 103 3.59 -5.43 -2.11
CA LEU A 103 2.20 -5.77 -1.84
C LEU A 103 2.05 -7.29 -1.73
N HIS A 104 1.31 -7.75 -0.75
CA HIS A 104 0.89 -9.15 -0.74
C HIS A 104 -0.17 -9.35 -1.82
N LEU A 105 -0.12 -10.47 -2.53
CA LEU A 105 -1.11 -10.81 -3.57
C LEU A 105 -2.57 -10.83 -3.13
N ILE A 106 -2.83 -10.96 -1.82
CA ILE A 106 -4.18 -10.94 -1.27
C ILE A 106 -4.84 -9.57 -1.48
N THR A 107 -4.03 -8.51 -1.59
CA THR A 107 -4.48 -7.14 -1.87
C THR A 107 -5.13 -6.99 -3.24
N LEU A 108 -4.90 -7.91 -4.18
CA LEU A 108 -5.57 -7.91 -5.48
C LEU A 108 -7.06 -8.32 -5.39
N LYS A 109 -7.50 -8.86 -4.24
CA LYS A 109 -8.86 -9.38 -4.05
C LYS A 109 -9.55 -8.87 -2.79
N ASP A 110 -8.87 -8.94 -1.64
CA ASP A 110 -9.52 -8.87 -0.32
C ASP A 110 -9.01 -7.71 0.56
N TYR A 111 -8.14 -6.84 0.01
CA TYR A 111 -7.57 -5.65 0.69
C TYR A 111 -7.31 -4.55 -0.34
N LEU A 112 -8.36 -4.12 -1.04
CA LEU A 112 -8.23 -3.28 -2.23
C LEU A 112 -7.75 -1.85 -1.91
N THR A 113 -7.89 -1.41 -0.66
CA THR A 113 -7.41 -0.11 -0.17
C THR A 113 -5.92 -0.10 0.16
N THR A 114 -5.28 -1.25 0.39
CA THR A 114 -3.85 -1.32 0.72
C THR A 114 -2.98 -0.68 -0.36
N LEU A 115 -3.28 -0.89 -1.66
CA LEU A 115 -2.53 -0.20 -2.71
C LEU A 115 -2.64 1.33 -2.57
N THR A 116 -3.82 1.85 -2.21
CA THR A 116 -4.02 3.29 -2.02
C THR A 116 -3.22 3.80 -0.83
N HIS A 117 -3.22 3.06 0.29
CA HIS A 117 -2.43 3.34 1.48
C HIS A 117 -0.94 3.40 1.18
N GLU A 118 -0.40 2.35 0.55
CA GLU A 118 1.03 2.28 0.21
C GLU A 118 1.45 3.36 -0.80
N VAL A 119 0.59 3.68 -1.77
CA VAL A 119 0.85 4.78 -2.69
C VAL A 119 0.80 6.14 -1.96
N GLY A 120 -0.04 6.29 -0.94
CA GLY A 120 -0.01 7.45 -0.05
C GLY A 120 1.35 7.65 0.60
N HIS A 121 1.94 6.59 1.16
CA HIS A 121 3.30 6.61 1.70
C HIS A 121 4.36 6.90 0.64
N TRP A 122 4.25 6.31 -0.55
CA TRP A 122 5.15 6.61 -1.68
C TRP A 122 5.09 8.09 -2.10
N LEU A 123 3.93 8.73 -1.93
CA LEU A 123 3.74 10.17 -2.15
C LEU A 123 4.10 11.03 -0.93
N GLY A 124 4.49 10.43 0.19
CA GLY A 124 4.98 11.13 1.39
C GLY A 124 3.98 11.30 2.52
N LEU A 125 2.79 10.71 2.44
CA LEU A 125 1.80 10.76 3.53
C LEU A 125 2.21 9.82 4.66
N MET A 126 2.12 10.29 5.89
CA MET A 126 2.32 9.48 7.09
C MET A 126 1.00 8.83 7.51
N HIS A 127 1.07 7.87 8.43
CA HIS A 127 -0.14 7.39 9.11
C HIS A 127 -0.83 8.52 9.86
N THR A 128 -2.15 8.50 9.93
CA THR A 128 -2.94 9.51 10.68
C THR A 128 -2.61 9.52 12.18
N PHE A 129 -2.19 8.38 12.72
CA PHE A 129 -1.75 8.21 14.10
C PHE A 129 -0.23 8.36 14.31
N GLN A 130 0.46 8.98 13.35
CA GLN A 130 1.91 9.13 13.43
C GLN A 130 2.32 9.94 14.67
N GLY A 131 3.31 9.45 15.40
CA GLY A 131 3.82 10.08 16.63
C GLY A 131 3.28 9.45 17.91
N ASP A 132 2.18 8.69 17.82
CA ASP A 132 1.52 8.05 18.95
C ASP A 132 1.20 9.09 20.07
N ASP A 133 0.63 10.24 19.68
CA ASP A 133 0.30 11.35 20.57
C ASP A 133 -0.97 12.11 20.11
N CYS A 134 -1.56 12.93 21.00
CA CYS A 134 -2.70 13.80 20.67
C CYS A 134 -2.31 15.28 20.51
N ASP A 135 -1.18 15.67 21.08
CA ASP A 135 -0.75 17.08 21.18
C ASP A 135 0.51 17.39 20.36
N GLY A 136 1.08 16.38 19.70
CA GLY A 136 2.29 16.50 18.90
C GLY A 136 1.97 16.85 17.45
N PRO A 137 2.97 16.74 16.56
CA PRO A 137 2.82 17.14 15.17
C PRO A 137 1.95 16.21 14.32
N GLY A 138 1.60 15.01 14.84
CA GLY A 138 0.81 14.03 14.11
C GLY A 138 1.46 13.59 12.79
N ASP A 139 0.61 13.51 11.76
CA ASP A 139 0.98 13.22 10.37
C ASP A 139 1.45 14.46 9.58
N PHE A 140 1.56 15.62 10.24
CA PHE A 140 1.86 16.94 9.67
C PHE A 140 0.80 17.48 8.68
N ILE A 141 -0.43 16.96 8.73
CA ILE A 141 -1.56 17.40 7.90
C ILE A 141 -2.61 18.07 8.79
N ALA A 142 -2.78 19.39 8.62
CA ALA A 142 -3.57 20.21 9.54
C ALA A 142 -5.07 19.91 9.55
N ASP A 143 -5.61 19.25 8.51
CA ASP A 143 -7.01 18.86 8.41
C ASP A 143 -7.25 17.37 8.72
N THR A 144 -6.22 16.63 9.12
CA THR A 144 -6.37 15.31 9.74
C THR A 144 -6.64 15.49 11.24
N PRO A 145 -7.79 15.04 11.79
CA PRO A 145 -8.01 15.01 13.23
C PRO A 145 -6.95 14.18 13.97
N ALA A 146 -6.60 14.57 15.20
CA ALA A 146 -5.62 13.86 16.00
C ALA A 146 -6.07 12.41 16.31
N GLU A 147 -5.16 11.45 16.13
CA GLU A 147 -5.39 10.03 16.42
C GLU A 147 -4.16 9.50 17.19
N TYR A 148 -4.35 8.97 18.39
CA TYR A 148 -3.25 8.49 19.22
C TYR A 148 -2.71 7.13 18.77
N ARG A 149 -3.55 6.30 18.16
CA ARG A 149 -3.21 4.93 17.75
C ARG A 149 -4.17 4.45 16.67
N PRO A 150 -3.80 3.46 15.83
CA PRO A 150 -4.73 2.93 14.83
C PRO A 150 -5.93 2.29 15.52
N GLU A 151 -7.13 2.76 15.18
CA GLU A 151 -8.34 2.03 15.57
C GLU A 151 -8.48 0.76 14.70
N ARG A 152 -8.58 -0.41 15.33
CA ARG A 152 -8.71 -1.70 14.62
C ARG A 152 -10.16 -2.16 14.51
N HIS A 153 -11.07 -1.52 15.24
CA HIS A 153 -12.50 -1.81 15.20
C HIS A 153 -13.20 -0.62 14.56
N ARG A 154 -13.49 -0.73 13.26
CA ARG A 154 -14.46 0.16 12.64
C ARG A 154 -15.76 0.03 13.40
N TYR A 155 -16.19 1.13 14.02
CA TYR A 155 -17.57 1.39 14.41
C TYR A 155 -18.28 0.22 15.11
N THR A 156 -18.49 0.33 16.42
CA THR A 156 -19.85 0.01 16.87
C THR A 156 -20.73 1.15 16.34
N CYS A 157 -21.87 0.85 15.71
CA CYS A 157 -22.77 1.87 15.17
C CYS A 157 -23.25 2.93 16.21
N ASP A 158 -22.89 2.73 17.48
CA ASP A 158 -23.34 3.48 18.63
C ASP A 158 -22.35 4.56 19.10
N ALA A 159 -21.07 4.55 18.66
CA ALA A 159 -20.11 5.59 19.00
C ALA A 159 -18.97 5.72 17.97
N PRO A 160 -18.67 6.94 17.47
CA PRO A 160 -17.45 7.18 16.68
C PRO A 160 -16.21 6.95 17.54
N SER A 161 -15.12 6.49 16.91
CA SER A 161 -13.84 6.31 17.61
C SER A 161 -13.22 7.67 17.90
N ASP A 162 -12.71 7.81 19.12
CA ASP A 162 -12.09 9.04 19.60
C ASP A 162 -10.98 8.69 20.60
N THR A 163 -9.76 8.55 20.09
CA THR A 163 -8.59 8.30 20.93
C THR A 163 -8.00 9.56 21.53
N CYS A 164 -8.42 10.74 21.05
CA CYS A 164 -7.96 12.06 21.46
C CYS A 164 -9.14 12.99 21.82
N PRO A 165 -9.92 12.68 22.88
CA PRO A 165 -11.18 13.37 23.18
C PRO A 165 -11.05 14.83 23.64
N ASP A 166 -9.84 15.25 23.98
CA ASP A 166 -9.52 16.64 24.31
C ASP A 166 -9.12 17.46 23.07
N GLN A 167 -9.03 16.82 21.89
CA GLN A 167 -8.76 17.44 20.59
C GLN A 167 -10.03 17.55 19.76
N ASP A 168 -10.03 18.45 18.77
CA ASP A 168 -11.17 18.62 17.88
C ASP A 168 -11.25 17.47 16.86
N GLY A 169 -12.43 16.83 16.77
CA GLY A 169 -12.74 15.82 15.75
C GLY A 169 -12.86 14.40 16.32
N TYR A 170 -12.99 13.43 15.42
CA TYR A 170 -13.00 11.99 15.73
C TYR A 170 -11.85 11.33 14.97
N ASP A 171 -11.41 10.16 15.42
CA ASP A 171 -10.36 9.40 14.73
C ASP A 171 -10.74 9.24 13.25
N PRO A 172 -9.82 9.54 12.31
CA PRO A 172 -10.09 9.52 10.88
C PRO A 172 -10.12 8.09 10.31
N VAL A 173 -11.01 7.23 10.82
CA VAL A 173 -11.10 5.78 10.50
C VAL A 173 -11.54 5.44 9.06
N GLU A 174 -11.87 6.46 8.28
CA GLU A 174 -12.14 6.35 6.84
C GLU A 174 -10.98 6.84 5.97
N ASN A 175 -10.00 7.52 6.57
CA ASN A 175 -8.81 7.96 5.88
C ASN A 175 -7.99 6.73 5.45
N TYR A 176 -7.55 6.70 4.20
CA TYR A 176 -6.73 5.61 3.68
C TYR A 176 -5.43 5.43 4.43
N MET A 177 -4.91 6.46 5.11
CA MET A 177 -3.70 6.39 5.94
C MET A 177 -3.94 5.86 7.37
N SER A 178 -5.18 5.52 7.72
CA SER A 178 -5.52 4.73 8.92
C SER A 178 -5.61 3.24 8.57
N TYR A 179 -5.22 2.36 9.50
CA TYR A 179 -5.30 0.90 9.31
C TYR A 179 -6.73 0.34 9.37
N SER A 180 -7.67 1.10 9.93
CA SER A 180 -9.09 0.76 9.94
C SER A 180 -9.66 0.58 8.51
N SER A 181 -9.08 1.27 7.53
CA SER A 181 -9.51 1.26 6.13
C SER A 181 -9.18 -0.03 5.37
N GLU A 182 -8.31 -0.88 5.91
CA GLU A 182 -7.77 -2.06 5.23
C GLU A 182 -8.63 -3.32 5.40
N TYR A 183 -9.56 -3.37 6.37
CA TYR A 183 -10.25 -4.61 6.77
C TYR A 183 -11.54 -4.96 5.98
N GLU A 184 -11.61 -4.74 4.67
CA GLU A 184 -12.72 -5.26 3.83
C GLU A 184 -12.41 -6.67 3.28
N THR A 185 -12.53 -7.70 4.12
CA THR A 185 -12.14 -9.08 3.75
C THR A 185 -13.25 -9.92 3.07
N LEU A 186 -12.88 -10.71 2.05
CA LEU A 186 -13.52 -11.96 1.60
C LEU A 186 -12.45 -13.08 1.50
N PRO A 187 -12.80 -14.39 1.38
CA PRO A 187 -11.84 -15.46 1.68
C PRO A 187 -10.87 -15.88 0.54
N LEU A 188 -9.64 -16.20 0.98
CA LEU A 188 -8.36 -16.60 0.34
C LEU A 188 -8.35 -17.57 -0.87
N GLN A 189 -7.36 -17.39 -1.78
CA GLN A 189 -6.55 -18.48 -2.41
C GLN A 189 -5.27 -17.99 -3.17
N THR A 190 -4.29 -18.91 -3.28
CA THR A 190 -2.83 -18.81 -3.58
C THR A 190 -2.32 -18.15 -4.89
N GLY A 191 -1.15 -17.46 -4.85
CA GLY A 191 0.08 -17.94 -5.53
C GLY A 191 0.62 -17.40 -6.89
N VAL A 192 1.06 -16.14 -7.09
CA VAL A 192 1.99 -15.68 -8.19
C VAL A 192 2.65 -14.31 -7.91
N ILE A 193 3.99 -14.14 -7.98
CA ILE A 193 4.60 -12.78 -7.96
C ILE A 193 4.30 -12.03 -9.26
N ALA A 194 3.74 -10.83 -9.17
CA ALA A 194 3.51 -9.93 -10.30
C ALA A 194 4.26 -8.61 -10.09
N ASN A 195 4.84 -8.05 -11.14
CA ASN A 195 5.41 -6.70 -11.11
C ASN A 195 4.72 -5.84 -12.16
N THR A 196 4.22 -4.67 -11.76
CA THR A 196 3.54 -3.74 -12.66
C THR A 196 4.15 -2.34 -12.58
N VAL A 197 4.22 -1.65 -13.73
CA VAL A 197 4.88 -0.35 -13.94
C VAL A 197 3.94 0.57 -14.69
#